data_AF-A0A6J6N6B0-F1
#
_entry.id   AF-A0A6J6N6B0-F1
#
_cell.length_a   1.000
_cell.length_b   1.000
_cell.length_c   1.000
_cell.angle_alpha   90.00
_cell.angle_beta   90.00
_cell.angle_gamma   90.00
#
_symmetry.space_group_name_H-M   'P 1'
#
loop_
_entity.id
_entity.type
_entity.pdbx_description
1 polymer ?
#
loop_
_entity_poly.entity_id
_entity_poly.type
_entity_poly.pdbx_seq_one_letter_code
_entity_poly.pdbx_strand_id
1 'polypeptide(L)'
;MCTPYGGKSLKPSAVGGICFTVFGDSVTPDGKLKPESAFEKECRAKFDALSANDYAGAKSYPGVPSGETRTLPDGTKVSSDAPPNECTITTVMKRALDKAGKNLTRESFMKAVRGLGEVEIANGSNGVGSQKEGKTYLANTTHAVKLTAAPTGTAKNANGTYNGCPVDVQCWVPVDTTWYDIAS
;
A
#
# COMPACT_ATOMS: atom_id res chain seq x y z
N MET A 1 -12.84 -5.38 -2.06
CA MET A 1 -11.60 -5.65 -1.29
C MET A 1 -11.23 -4.40 -0.53
N CYS A 2 -10.85 -4.51 0.74
CA CYS A 2 -10.47 -3.36 1.56
C CYS A 2 -9.03 -2.95 1.27
N THR A 3 -8.86 -2.35 0.10
CA THR A 3 -7.58 -1.84 -0.37
C THR A 3 -7.46 -0.36 0.01
N PRO A 4 -6.24 0.17 0.18
CA PRO A 4 -6.01 1.59 0.43
C PRO A 4 -6.72 2.50 -0.58
N TYR A 5 -6.87 2.03 -1.82
CA TYR A 5 -7.49 2.77 -2.94
C TYR A 5 -9.01 2.59 -3.06
N GLY A 6 -9.55 1.51 -2.49
CA GLY A 6 -10.95 1.11 -2.68
C GLY A 6 -11.94 1.85 -1.79
N GLY A 7 -11.46 2.50 -0.72
CA GLY A 7 -12.30 3.20 0.25
C GLY A 7 -13.20 4.25 -0.40
N LYS A 8 -12.65 5.09 -1.28
CA LYS A 8 -13.39 6.17 -1.96
C LYS A 8 -14.61 5.68 -2.75
N SER A 9 -14.54 4.48 -3.34
CA SER A 9 -15.58 3.97 -4.24
C SER A 9 -16.78 3.37 -3.51
N LEU A 10 -16.75 3.30 -2.18
CA LEU A 10 -17.83 2.72 -1.37
C LEU A 10 -18.88 3.75 -1.00
N LYS A 11 -20.13 3.30 -0.93
CA LYS A 11 -21.27 4.16 -0.54
C LYS A 11 -21.07 4.70 0.89
N PRO A 12 -21.52 5.93 1.21
CA PRO A 12 -21.46 6.47 2.57
C PRO A 12 -22.10 5.58 3.64
N SER A 13 -23.12 4.80 3.27
CA SER A 13 -23.78 3.82 4.16
C SER A 13 -22.88 2.68 4.61
N ALA A 14 -21.71 2.49 4.00
CA ALA A 14 -20.73 1.48 4.40
C ALA A 14 -19.74 1.98 5.45
N VAL A 15 -19.74 3.30 5.76
CA VAL A 15 -18.85 3.89 6.77
C VAL A 15 -19.07 3.21 8.12
N GLY A 16 -17.97 2.90 8.82
CA GLY A 16 -17.98 2.10 10.03
C GLY A 16 -17.91 0.58 9.79
N GLY A 17 -18.10 0.13 8.55
CA GLY A 17 -17.91 -1.26 8.17
C GLY A 17 -16.47 -1.72 8.44
N ILE A 18 -16.32 -2.93 8.97
CA ILE A 18 -15.03 -3.56 9.28
C ILE A 18 -14.76 -4.66 8.25
N CYS A 19 -13.50 -4.82 7.88
CA CYS A 19 -13.05 -5.94 7.09
C CYS A 19 -11.58 -6.27 7.37
N PHE A 20 -11.18 -7.47 6.95
CA PHE A 20 -9.81 -7.93 7.06
C PHE A 20 -9.08 -7.80 5.74
N THR A 21 -7.83 -7.37 5.79
CA THR A 21 -7.03 -7.11 4.59
C THR A 21 -5.56 -7.42 4.81
N VAL A 22 -4.87 -7.77 3.73
CA VAL A 22 -3.40 -7.92 3.69
C VAL A 22 -2.72 -6.60 3.40
N PHE A 23 -3.46 -5.60 2.93
CA PHE A 23 -2.90 -4.28 2.65
C PHE A 23 -2.56 -3.59 3.96
N GLY A 24 -1.50 -2.79 3.97
CA GLY A 24 -1.16 -1.91 5.06
C GLY A 24 -1.93 -0.60 4.94
N ASP A 25 -1.73 0.23 5.95
CA ASP A 25 -2.36 1.54 6.02
C ASP A 25 -1.34 2.65 5.78
N SER A 26 -1.81 3.73 5.18
CA SER A 26 -1.08 5.00 5.13
C SER A 26 -1.12 5.74 6.48
N VAL A 27 -1.86 5.23 7.46
CA VAL A 27 -2.06 5.83 8.78
C VAL A 27 -1.90 4.81 9.88
N THR A 28 -1.40 5.23 11.04
CA THR A 28 -1.29 4.39 12.23
C THR A 28 -2.64 4.30 12.97
N PRO A 29 -2.82 3.34 13.91
CA PRO A 29 -4.04 3.23 14.71
C PRO A 29 -4.35 4.46 15.59
N ASP A 30 -3.32 5.23 15.97
CA ASP A 30 -3.49 6.54 16.63
C ASP A 30 -3.79 7.69 15.66
N GLY A 31 -3.98 7.39 14.37
CA GLY A 31 -4.46 8.33 13.36
C GLY A 31 -3.40 9.30 12.84
N LYS A 32 -2.11 8.95 12.91
CA LYS A 32 -1.01 9.72 12.28
C LYS A 32 -0.67 9.12 10.92
N LEU A 33 -0.03 9.88 10.04
CA LEU A 33 0.57 9.29 8.84
C LEU A 33 1.62 8.26 9.24
N LYS A 34 1.55 7.07 8.64
CA LYS A 34 2.54 6.02 8.85
C LYS A 34 3.85 6.43 8.17
N PRO A 35 4.99 6.39 8.89
CA PRO A 35 6.29 6.56 8.26
C PRO A 35 6.57 5.45 7.24
N GLU A 36 7.08 5.83 6.07
CA GLU A 36 7.51 4.86 5.07
C GLU A 36 8.79 4.14 5.50
N SER A 37 8.81 2.83 5.29
CA SER A 37 10.03 2.01 5.34
C SER A 37 11.03 2.42 4.25
N ALA A 38 12.27 1.93 4.36
CA ALA A 38 13.29 2.17 3.33
C ALA A 38 12.84 1.66 1.95
N PHE A 39 12.22 0.48 1.91
CA PHE A 39 11.66 -0.11 0.69
C PHE A 39 10.54 0.74 0.08
N GLU A 40 9.58 1.19 0.91
CA GLU A 40 8.49 2.05 0.45
C GLU A 40 9.00 3.41 -0.09
N LYS A 41 10.01 4.00 0.56
CA LYS A 41 10.66 5.24 0.06
C LYS A 41 11.31 5.04 -1.30
N GLU A 42 12.00 3.92 -1.50
CA GLU A 42 12.60 3.58 -2.80
C GLU A 42 11.52 3.40 -3.87
N CYS A 43 10.44 2.69 -3.55
CA CYS A 43 9.29 2.52 -4.43
C CYS A 43 8.68 3.86 -4.85
N ARG A 44 8.41 4.74 -3.87
CA ARG A 44 7.83 6.06 -4.14
C ARG A 44 8.76 6.92 -4.98
N ALA A 45 10.05 6.98 -4.65
CA ALA A 45 11.02 7.77 -5.41
C ALA A 45 11.10 7.32 -6.87
N LYS A 46 11.07 6.01 -7.14
CA LYS A 46 11.03 5.46 -8.50
C LYS A 46 9.74 5.83 -9.23
N PHE A 47 8.60 5.72 -8.55
CA PHE A 47 7.31 6.11 -9.14
C PHE A 47 7.29 7.60 -9.49
N ASP A 48 7.60 8.47 -8.53
CA ASP A 48 7.65 9.92 -8.73
C ASP A 48 8.57 10.31 -9.90
N ALA A 49 9.73 9.67 -10.03
CA ALA A 49 10.66 9.94 -11.12
C ALA A 49 10.09 9.57 -12.50
N LEU A 50 9.23 8.55 -12.58
CA LEU A 50 8.61 8.08 -13.82
C LEU A 50 7.33 8.84 -14.16
N SER A 51 6.52 9.16 -13.15
CA SER A 51 5.15 9.68 -13.34
C SER A 51 5.01 11.18 -13.15
N ALA A 52 6.07 11.91 -12.79
CA ALA A 52 5.99 13.35 -12.52
C ALA A 52 5.31 14.12 -13.67
N ASN A 53 5.65 13.81 -14.93
CA ASN A 53 5.09 14.50 -16.08
C ASN A 53 3.59 14.19 -16.29
N ASP A 54 3.17 12.96 -16.01
CA ASP A 54 1.77 12.53 -16.14
C ASP A 54 0.86 13.27 -15.14
N TYR A 55 1.44 13.77 -14.04
CA TYR A 55 0.73 14.50 -13.00
C TYR A 55 1.13 15.98 -12.90
N ALA A 56 1.58 16.58 -14.01
CA ALA A 56 1.95 18.00 -14.07
C ALA A 56 2.93 18.46 -12.97
N GLY A 57 3.87 17.59 -12.61
CA GLY A 57 4.89 17.81 -11.59
C GLY A 57 4.45 17.53 -10.15
N ALA A 58 3.20 17.12 -9.91
CA ALA A 58 2.73 16.75 -8.57
C ALA A 58 3.32 15.40 -8.14
N LYS A 59 3.90 15.37 -6.93
CA LYS A 59 4.46 14.15 -6.32
C LYS A 59 3.36 13.27 -5.75
N SER A 60 3.60 11.96 -5.78
CA SER A 60 2.69 10.99 -5.17
C SER A 60 2.58 11.23 -3.67
N TYR A 61 1.39 10.96 -3.13
CA TYR A 61 1.14 11.16 -1.71
C TYR A 61 0.31 10.00 -1.14
N PRO A 62 0.63 9.52 0.09
CA PRO A 62 -0.07 8.40 0.70
C PRO A 62 -1.60 8.52 0.66
N GLY A 63 -2.27 7.49 0.16
CA GLY A 63 -3.73 7.40 0.14
C GLY A 63 -4.46 8.30 -0.87
N VAL A 64 -3.76 9.02 -1.75
CA VAL A 64 -4.40 9.60 -2.93
C VAL A 64 -4.82 8.44 -3.87
N PRO A 65 -6.09 8.36 -4.28
CA PRO A 65 -6.55 7.28 -5.16
C PRO A 65 -5.79 7.24 -6.49
N SER A 66 -5.72 6.04 -7.07
CA SER A 66 -4.99 5.80 -8.31
C SER A 66 -5.48 6.67 -9.46
N GLY A 67 -4.55 7.28 -10.20
CA GLY A 67 -4.84 8.11 -11.37
C GLY A 67 -5.39 9.50 -11.06
N GLU A 68 -5.40 9.93 -9.80
CA GLU A 68 -5.93 11.24 -9.40
C GLU A 68 -4.83 12.27 -9.11
N THR A 69 -5.18 13.54 -9.23
CA THR A 69 -4.47 14.65 -8.58
C THR A 69 -5.40 15.31 -7.58
N ARG A 70 -4.83 15.87 -6.51
CA ARG A 70 -5.59 16.58 -5.48
C ARG A 70 -4.85 17.83 -5.04
N THR A 71 -5.61 18.87 -4.73
CA THR A 71 -5.14 20.01 -3.95
C THR A 71 -5.58 19.78 -2.53
N LEU A 72 -4.63 19.57 -1.62
CA LEU A 72 -4.91 19.43 -0.20
C LEU A 72 -5.43 20.78 0.36
N PRO A 73 -6.14 20.78 1.51
CA PRO A 73 -6.65 22.01 2.13
C PRO A 73 -5.57 23.06 2.47
N ASP A 74 -4.30 22.66 2.60
CA ASP A 74 -3.17 23.58 2.78
C ASP A 74 -2.61 24.16 1.45
N GLY A 75 -3.26 23.86 0.32
CA GLY A 75 -2.88 24.30 -1.02
C GLY A 75 -1.86 23.40 -1.72
N THR A 76 -1.32 22.37 -1.04
CA THR A 76 -0.34 21.46 -1.62
C THR A 76 -0.98 20.62 -2.74
N LYS A 77 -0.37 20.63 -3.93
CA LYS A 77 -0.77 19.75 -5.03
C LYS A 77 -0.05 18.41 -4.93
N VAL A 78 -0.81 17.33 -4.91
CA VAL A 78 -0.33 15.96 -4.82
C VAL A 78 -0.97 15.08 -5.90
N SER A 79 -0.32 13.97 -6.22
CA SER A 79 -0.81 12.98 -7.18
C SER A 79 -1.09 11.64 -6.52
N SER A 80 -1.66 10.73 -7.31
CA SER A 80 -1.87 9.32 -7.02
C SER A 80 -0.76 8.77 -6.13
N ASP A 81 -1.15 8.02 -5.12
CA ASP A 81 -0.17 7.30 -4.31
C ASP A 81 0.68 6.38 -5.20
N ALA A 82 1.92 6.14 -4.78
CA ALA A 82 2.80 5.21 -5.45
C ALA A 82 2.20 3.80 -5.37
N PRO A 83 2.27 2.98 -6.42
CA PRO A 83 1.66 1.65 -6.48
C PRO A 83 2.52 0.60 -5.73
N PRO A 84 2.17 0.21 -4.48
CA PRO A 84 3.02 -0.61 -3.63
C PRO A 84 3.04 -2.06 -4.08
N ASN A 85 1.95 -2.55 -4.68
CA ASN A 85 1.85 -3.92 -5.18
C ASN A 85 2.80 -4.12 -6.36
N GLU A 86 2.81 -3.18 -7.31
CA GLU A 86 3.64 -3.21 -8.50
C GLU A 86 5.12 -3.15 -8.11
N CYS A 87 5.48 -2.31 -7.15
CA CYS A 87 6.85 -2.28 -6.63
C CYS A 87 7.25 -3.61 -5.96
N THR A 88 6.37 -4.17 -5.13
CA THR A 88 6.59 -5.45 -4.45
C THR A 88 6.76 -6.59 -5.45
N ILE A 89 5.81 -6.74 -6.38
CA ILE A 89 5.81 -7.83 -7.38
C ILE A 89 7.04 -7.71 -8.28
N THR A 90 7.38 -6.51 -8.75
CA THR A 90 8.55 -6.29 -9.61
C THR A 90 9.86 -6.60 -8.88
N THR A 91 9.96 -6.26 -7.60
CA THR A 91 11.12 -6.59 -6.77
C THR A 91 11.27 -8.09 -6.57
N VAL A 92 10.15 -8.79 -6.29
CA VAL A 92 10.13 -10.27 -6.20
C VAL A 92 10.54 -10.90 -7.52
N MET A 93 9.98 -10.45 -8.65
CA MET A 93 10.32 -10.94 -9.98
C MET A 93 11.80 -10.72 -10.28
N LYS A 94 12.34 -9.53 -10.00
CA LYS A 94 13.76 -9.22 -10.19
C LYS A 94 14.65 -10.16 -9.39
N ARG A 95 14.39 -10.34 -8.09
CA ARG A 95 15.17 -11.25 -7.23
C ARG A 95 15.12 -12.69 -7.74
N ALA A 96 13.97 -13.15 -8.22
CA ALA A 96 13.82 -14.48 -8.78
C ALA A 96 14.56 -14.64 -10.12
N LEU A 97 14.53 -13.64 -11.00
CA LEU A 97 15.29 -13.63 -12.26
C LEU A 97 16.79 -13.67 -12.00
N ASP A 98 17.28 -12.84 -11.07
CA ASP A 98 18.70 -12.81 -10.68
C ASP A 98 19.15 -14.18 -10.12
N LYS A 99 18.27 -14.85 -9.36
CA LYS A 99 18.52 -16.19 -8.79
C LYS A 99 18.40 -17.34 -9.80
N ALA A 100 17.52 -17.24 -10.79
CA ALA A 100 17.34 -18.26 -11.83
C ALA A 100 18.52 -18.31 -12.81
N GLY A 101 19.26 -17.21 -12.95
CA GLY A 101 20.45 -17.13 -13.78
C GLY A 101 20.16 -17.14 -15.28
N LYS A 102 21.23 -17.33 -16.08
CA LYS A 102 21.19 -17.12 -17.54
C LYS A 102 20.36 -18.16 -18.33
N ASN A 103 20.19 -19.37 -17.79
CA ASN A 103 19.42 -20.44 -18.42
C ASN A 103 17.97 -20.40 -17.92
N LEU A 104 17.29 -19.30 -18.23
CA LEU A 104 15.94 -19.03 -17.73
C LEU A 104 14.92 -19.94 -18.41
N THR A 105 14.20 -20.71 -17.60
CA THR A 105 12.99 -21.44 -17.99
C THR A 105 11.87 -21.06 -17.03
N ARG A 106 10.62 -21.37 -17.39
CA ARG A 106 9.49 -21.20 -16.46
C ARG A 106 9.73 -21.99 -15.16
N GLU A 107 10.31 -23.18 -15.26
CA GLU A 107 10.61 -24.02 -14.10
C GLU A 107 11.70 -23.41 -13.23
N SER A 108 12.83 -22.97 -13.80
CA SER A 108 13.92 -22.36 -13.03
C SER A 108 13.49 -21.04 -12.38
N PHE A 109 12.67 -20.25 -13.06
CA PHE A 109 12.05 -19.05 -12.50
C PHE A 109 11.12 -19.38 -11.32
N MET A 110 10.18 -20.30 -11.49
CA MET A 110 9.23 -20.65 -10.42
C MET A 110 9.94 -21.29 -9.21
N LYS A 111 10.97 -22.10 -9.45
CA LYS A 111 11.85 -22.63 -8.39
C LYS A 111 12.57 -21.50 -7.66
N ALA A 112 13.07 -20.50 -8.39
CA ALA A 112 13.72 -19.33 -7.79
C ALA A 112 12.76 -18.49 -6.95
N VAL A 113 11.55 -18.19 -7.46
CA VAL A 113 10.48 -17.49 -6.72
C VAL A 113 10.18 -18.22 -5.41
N ARG A 114 9.85 -19.52 -5.48
CA ARG A 114 9.53 -20.35 -4.31
C ARG A 114 10.70 -20.55 -3.35
N GLY A 115 11.91 -20.19 -3.76
CA GLY A 115 13.12 -20.24 -2.94
C GLY A 115 13.57 -18.88 -2.41
N LEU A 116 12.76 -17.82 -2.53
CA LEU A 116 13.17 -16.48 -2.06
C LEU A 116 13.13 -16.35 -0.54
N GLY A 117 12.32 -17.16 0.16
CA GLY A 117 12.12 -17.04 1.60
C GLY A 117 11.39 -15.74 1.92
N GLU A 118 11.89 -14.98 2.88
CA GLU A 118 11.34 -13.68 3.25
C GLU A 118 11.53 -12.62 2.16
N VAL A 119 10.48 -11.81 1.97
CA VAL A 119 10.45 -10.71 1.00
C VAL A 119 9.75 -9.50 1.60
N GLU A 120 10.24 -8.31 1.27
CA GLU A 120 9.59 -7.06 1.67
C GLU A 120 8.27 -6.89 0.88
N ILE A 121 7.24 -6.41 1.57
CA ILE A 121 5.96 -6.03 0.97
C ILE A 121 5.72 -4.56 1.29
N ALA A 122 5.70 -3.72 0.25
CA ALA A 122 5.33 -2.32 0.41
C ALA A 122 3.85 -2.24 0.79
N ASN A 123 3.53 -1.43 1.80
CA ASN A 123 2.18 -1.17 2.27
C ASN A 123 1.28 -2.42 2.33
N GLY A 124 1.79 -3.50 2.93
CA GLY A 124 1.07 -4.77 3.09
C GLY A 124 1.76 -5.74 4.04
N SER A 125 1.00 -6.65 4.65
CA SER A 125 1.47 -7.75 5.48
C SER A 125 2.47 -7.32 6.56
N ASN A 126 2.21 -6.19 7.21
CA ASN A 126 3.13 -5.54 8.15
C ASN A 126 4.58 -5.35 7.63
N GLY A 127 4.73 -5.12 6.33
CA GLY A 127 6.03 -4.92 5.67
C GLY A 127 6.72 -6.20 5.20
N VAL A 128 6.24 -7.37 5.61
CA VAL A 128 6.97 -8.64 5.42
C VAL A 128 6.06 -9.74 4.87
N GLY A 129 6.49 -10.33 3.77
CA GLY A 129 5.90 -11.51 3.16
C GLY A 129 6.87 -12.67 3.07
N SER A 130 6.44 -13.74 2.41
CA SER A 130 7.32 -14.84 2.07
C SER A 130 6.90 -15.57 0.79
N GLN A 131 7.88 -16.19 0.15
CA GLN A 131 7.72 -17.22 -0.87
C GLN A 131 8.46 -18.48 -0.42
N LYS A 132 7.72 -19.58 -0.36
CA LYS A 132 8.21 -20.92 -0.05
C LYS A 132 7.48 -21.94 -0.93
N GLU A 133 7.99 -23.15 -1.01
CA GLU A 133 7.26 -24.25 -1.65
C GLU A 133 5.87 -24.43 -1.02
N GLY A 134 4.86 -24.69 -1.85
CA GLY A 134 3.47 -24.82 -1.42
C GLY A 134 2.72 -23.50 -1.18
N LYS A 135 3.41 -22.37 -1.02
CA LYS A 135 2.75 -21.06 -0.79
C LYS A 135 2.38 -20.37 -2.11
N THR A 136 1.14 -19.93 -2.24
CA THR A 136 0.59 -19.32 -3.47
C THR A 136 0.43 -17.80 -3.42
N TYR A 137 0.69 -17.19 -2.26
CA TYR A 137 0.54 -15.75 -2.02
C TYR A 137 1.73 -15.20 -1.22
N LEU A 138 2.01 -13.90 -1.35
CA LEU A 138 3.15 -13.24 -0.70
C LEU A 138 2.90 -12.93 0.77
N ALA A 139 1.71 -12.41 1.11
CA ALA A 139 1.37 -11.96 2.45
C ALA A 139 1.55 -13.07 3.50
N ASN A 140 2.04 -12.69 4.67
CA ASN A 140 2.10 -13.52 5.88
C ASN A 140 0.98 -13.16 6.85
N THR A 141 0.53 -11.91 6.86
CA THR A 141 -0.42 -11.42 7.86
C THR A 141 -1.57 -10.62 7.24
N THR A 142 -2.66 -10.55 7.99
CA THR A 142 -3.82 -9.67 7.76
C THR A 142 -4.10 -8.86 9.02
N HIS A 143 -4.87 -7.79 8.90
CA HIS A 143 -5.38 -7.03 10.05
C HIS A 143 -6.80 -6.52 9.78
N ALA A 144 -7.45 -5.98 10.81
CA ALA A 144 -8.76 -5.38 10.69
C ALA A 144 -8.66 -3.87 10.38
N VAL A 145 -9.41 -3.43 9.37
CA VAL A 145 -9.57 -2.02 9.03
C VAL A 145 -11.04 -1.61 9.06
N LYS A 146 -11.29 -0.34 9.33
CA LYS A 146 -12.62 0.27 9.37
C LYS A 146 -12.74 1.35 8.31
N LEU A 147 -13.84 1.35 7.57
CA LEU A 147 -14.12 2.40 6.59
C LEU A 147 -14.42 3.70 7.33
N THR A 148 -13.63 4.74 7.05
CA THR A 148 -13.73 6.03 7.70
C THR A 148 -13.99 7.11 6.67
N ALA A 149 -14.98 7.96 6.94
CA ALA A 149 -15.30 9.09 6.10
C ALA A 149 -14.34 10.25 6.37
N ALA A 150 -13.77 10.81 5.30
CA ALA A 150 -13.14 12.12 5.32
C ALA A 150 -13.68 12.87 4.10
N PRO A 151 -14.81 13.58 4.22
CA PRO A 151 -15.36 14.34 3.10
C PRO A 151 -14.36 15.36 2.55
N THR A 152 -14.42 15.66 1.25
CA THR A 152 -13.58 16.69 0.63
C THR A 152 -13.68 18.01 1.40
N GLY A 153 -12.55 18.65 1.66
CA GLY A 153 -12.48 19.87 2.46
C GLY A 153 -12.42 19.66 3.97
N THR A 154 -12.43 18.41 4.45
CA THR A 154 -12.09 18.09 5.85
C THR A 154 -10.73 18.73 6.18
N ALA A 155 -10.64 19.43 7.30
CA ALA A 155 -9.37 20.02 7.75
C ALA A 155 -8.46 18.96 8.38
N LYS A 156 -7.13 19.18 8.33
CA LYS A 156 -6.18 18.35 9.09
C LYS A 156 -6.45 18.48 10.59
N ASN A 157 -6.44 17.36 11.30
CA ASN A 157 -6.46 17.32 12.76
C ASN A 157 -5.05 17.50 13.35
N ALA A 158 -4.93 17.47 14.68
CA ALA A 158 -3.65 17.59 15.39
C ALA A 158 -2.61 16.49 15.04
N ASN A 159 -3.07 15.36 14.50
CA ASN A 159 -2.22 14.25 14.05
C ASN A 159 -1.78 14.39 12.58
N GLY A 160 -2.17 15.49 11.91
CA GLY A 160 -1.84 15.77 10.51
C GLY A 160 -2.66 14.99 9.49
N THR A 161 -3.75 14.34 9.90
CA THR A 161 -4.64 13.54 9.06
C THR A 161 -6.04 14.16 8.94
N TYR A 162 -6.83 13.67 7.99
CA TYR A 162 -8.17 14.14 7.67
C TYR A 162 -9.19 13.18 8.26
N ASN A 163 -9.61 13.43 9.51
CA ASN A 163 -10.44 12.48 10.27
C ASN A 163 -9.85 11.06 10.33
N GLY A 164 -8.52 10.97 10.51
CA GLY A 164 -7.80 9.69 10.51
C GLY A 164 -7.45 9.17 9.11
N CYS A 165 -7.93 9.77 8.02
CA CYS A 165 -7.51 9.45 6.66
C CYS A 165 -6.26 10.23 6.23
N PRO A 166 -5.42 9.68 5.34
CA PRO A 166 -4.20 10.36 4.90
C PRO A 166 -4.49 11.58 4.00
N VAL A 167 -5.60 11.56 3.26
CA VAL A 167 -6.15 12.69 2.49
C VAL A 167 -7.65 12.87 2.79
N ASP A 168 -8.24 13.97 2.36
CA ASP A 168 -9.65 14.33 2.55
C ASP A 168 -10.60 13.51 1.64
N VAL A 169 -10.46 12.19 1.71
CA VAL A 169 -11.31 11.22 1.03
C VAL A 169 -11.57 10.02 1.93
N GLN A 170 -12.73 9.38 1.76
CA GLN A 170 -13.06 8.13 2.45
C GLN A 170 -11.97 7.07 2.26
N CYS A 171 -11.50 6.49 3.36
CA CYS A 171 -10.36 5.58 3.39
C CYS A 171 -10.59 4.42 4.38
N TRP A 172 -9.71 3.42 4.32
CA TRP A 172 -9.62 2.40 5.35
C TRP A 172 -8.57 2.82 6.38
N VAL A 173 -8.92 2.72 7.67
CA VAL A 173 -8.02 2.99 8.78
C VAL A 173 -7.90 1.74 9.65
N PRO A 174 -6.73 1.46 10.26
CA PRO A 174 -6.59 0.29 11.12
C PRO A 174 -7.47 0.42 12.36
N VAL A 175 -8.06 -0.70 12.77
CA VAL A 175 -8.85 -0.77 14.01
C VAL A 175 -7.94 -0.79 15.23
N ASP A 176 -6.80 -1.50 15.12
CA ASP A 176 -5.80 -1.66 16.16
C ASP A 176 -4.40 -1.93 15.55
N THR A 177 -3.43 -2.29 16.37
CA THR A 177 -2.06 -2.65 15.95
C THR A 177 -1.91 -4.13 15.59
N THR A 178 -2.98 -4.93 15.67
CA THR A 178 -2.89 -6.40 15.64
C THR A 178 -2.85 -6.91 14.20
N TRP A 179 -1.79 -7.65 13.90
CA TRP A 179 -1.68 -8.42 12.67
C TRP A 179 -1.83 -9.92 12.99
N TYR A 180 -2.70 -10.58 12.26
CA TYR A 180 -3.03 -11.99 12.36
C TYR A 180 -2.34 -12.78 11.27
N ASP A 181 -1.65 -13.85 11.63
CA ASP A 181 -1.01 -14.73 10.66
C ASP A 181 -2.04 -15.38 9.74
N ILE A 182 -1.77 -15.33 8.44
CA ILE A 182 -2.44 -16.14 7.44
C ILE A 182 -1.77 -17.51 7.54
N ALA A 183 -2.43 -18.44 8.24
CA ALA A 183 -1.92 -19.79 8.44
C ALA A 183 -1.42 -20.39 7.11
N SER A 184 -0.17 -20.87 7.11
CA SER A 184 0.50 -21.41 5.93
C SER A 184 0.19 -22.87 5.69
#